data_AF-A0A2M6X3V2-F1
#
_entry.id   AF-A0A2M6X3V2-F1
#
_cell.length_a   1.000
_cell.length_b   1.000
_cell.length_c   1.000
_cell.angle_alpha   90.00
_cell.angle_beta   90.00
_cell.angle_gamma   90.00
#
_symmetry.space_group_name_H-M   'P 1'
#
loop_
_entity.id
_entity.type
_entity.pdbx_description
1 polymer ?
#
loop_
_entity_poly.entity_id
_entity_poly.type
_entity_poly.pdbx_seq_one_letter_code
_entity_poly.pdbx_strand_id
1 'polypeptide(L)'
;MNVRTRYQNMEPQYNVELYLEDILQKLKKYQLKPFDCQVTICHERSGYSVKLLVSGPETKMSAHANDGDLYSAIESVVIKMQHQLSRRKGKVQYHKRPALSASQKEESLRYALEGLKKVG
;
A
#
# COMPACT_ATOMS: atom_id res chain seq x y z
N MET A 1 -4.30 -11.16 7.44
CA MET A 1 -4.71 -10.64 6.12
C MET A 1 -5.60 -11.72 5.53
N ASN A 2 -6.86 -11.40 5.28
CA ASN A 2 -7.80 -12.33 4.65
C ASN A 2 -7.88 -11.96 3.15
N VAL A 3 -7.80 -12.95 2.26
CA VAL A 3 -7.84 -12.74 0.81
C VAL A 3 -9.07 -13.47 0.28
N ARG A 4 -9.90 -12.75 -0.48
CA ARG A 4 -11.05 -13.33 -1.21
C ARG A 4 -10.91 -13.03 -2.68
N THR A 5 -10.92 -14.07 -3.49
CA THR A 5 -10.85 -13.95 -4.95
C THR A 5 -12.22 -14.17 -5.56
N ARG A 6 -12.57 -13.38 -6.58
CA ARG A 6 -13.75 -13.56 -7.42
C ARG A 6 -13.33 -13.58 -8.88
N TYR A 7 -13.83 -14.56 -9.60
CA TYR A 7 -13.62 -14.73 -11.02
C TYR A 7 -14.89 -14.34 -11.77
N GLN A 8 -14.73 -13.56 -12.84
CA GLN A 8 -15.80 -13.16 -13.74
C GLN A 8 -15.42 -13.58 -15.16
N ASN A 9 -16.34 -14.23 -15.85
CA ASN A 9 -16.14 -14.72 -17.23
C ASN A 9 -14.92 -15.66 -17.40
N MET A 10 -14.50 -16.30 -16.31
CA MET A 10 -13.44 -17.30 -16.31
C MET A 10 -13.61 -18.25 -15.13
N GLU A 11 -12.99 -19.42 -15.22
CA GLU A 11 -12.99 -20.39 -14.14
C GLU A 11 -11.95 -20.05 -13.06
N PRO A 12 -12.24 -20.35 -11.78
CA PRO A 12 -11.24 -20.25 -10.72
C PRO A 12 -10.06 -21.19 -10.97
N GLN A 13 -8.84 -20.69 -10.73
CA GLN A 13 -7.63 -21.47 -10.88
C GLN A 13 -6.79 -21.45 -9.61
N TYR A 14 -6.46 -22.63 -9.09
CA TYR A 14 -5.76 -22.77 -7.81
C TYR A 14 -4.37 -22.13 -7.79
N ASN A 15 -3.62 -22.26 -8.88
CA ASN A 15 -2.31 -21.62 -9.07
C ASN A 15 -2.39 -20.08 -8.98
N VAL A 16 -3.47 -19.48 -9.49
CA VAL A 16 -3.69 -18.03 -9.43
C VAL A 16 -3.98 -17.59 -7.99
N GLU A 17 -4.74 -18.37 -7.23
CA GLU A 17 -5.01 -18.07 -5.82
C GLU A 17 -3.74 -18.11 -4.98
N LEU A 18 -2.93 -19.17 -5.11
CA LEU A 18 -1.64 -19.27 -4.42
C LEU A 18 -0.70 -18.11 -4.77
N TYR A 19 -0.63 -17.74 -6.05
CA TYR A 19 0.19 -16.63 -6.51
C TYR A 19 -0.30 -15.28 -5.95
N LEU A 20 -1.62 -15.06 -5.95
CA LEU A 20 -2.22 -13.86 -5.34
C LEU A 20 -1.89 -13.77 -3.85
N GLU A 21 -2.00 -14.88 -3.12
CA GLU A 21 -1.67 -14.91 -1.70
C GLU A 21 -0.23 -14.51 -1.44
N ASP A 22 0.73 -15.09 -2.16
CA ASP A 22 2.17 -14.78 -2.06
C ASP A 22 2.44 -13.29 -2.33
N ILE A 23 1.97 -12.78 -3.46
CA ILE A 23 2.25 -11.40 -3.85
C ILE A 23 1.57 -10.40 -2.92
N LEU A 24 0.33 -10.67 -2.47
CA LEU A 24 -0.36 -9.79 -1.54
C LEU A 24 0.29 -9.79 -0.15
N GLN A 25 1.08 -10.81 0.22
CA GLN A 25 1.85 -10.77 1.46
C GLN A 25 2.80 -9.55 1.51
N LYS A 26 3.29 -9.09 0.36
CA LYS A 26 4.12 -7.89 0.24
C LYS A 26 3.40 -6.62 0.71
N LEU A 27 2.06 -6.62 0.77
CA LEU A 27 1.27 -5.49 1.28
C LEU A 27 1.23 -5.44 2.81
N LYS A 28 1.47 -6.56 3.51
CA LYS A 28 1.42 -6.62 4.99
C LYS A 28 2.33 -5.59 5.64
N LYS A 29 3.50 -5.29 5.05
CA LYS A 29 4.47 -4.30 5.58
C LYS A 29 3.94 -2.85 5.67
N TYR A 30 2.86 -2.53 4.95
CA TYR A 30 2.31 -1.18 4.90
C TYR A 30 1.18 -0.93 5.92
N GLN A 31 0.62 -1.97 6.55
CA GLN A 31 -0.43 -1.82 7.57
C GLN A 31 -0.07 -2.52 8.88
N LEU A 32 -0.32 -1.84 10.00
CA LEU A 32 -0.11 -2.35 11.36
C LEU A 32 -1.32 -3.15 11.89
N LYS A 33 -2.51 -2.89 11.34
CA LYS A 33 -3.78 -3.55 11.72
C LYS A 33 -4.14 -4.61 10.68
N PRO A 34 -4.90 -5.66 11.03
CA PRO A 34 -5.43 -6.61 10.06
C PRO A 34 -6.33 -5.91 9.03
N PHE A 35 -6.29 -6.41 7.80
CA PHE A 35 -7.10 -5.94 6.68
C PHE A 35 -7.53 -7.09 5.78
N ASP A 36 -8.65 -6.85 5.08
CA ASP A 36 -9.27 -7.72 4.12
C ASP A 36 -8.92 -7.25 2.70
N CYS A 37 -8.52 -8.19 1.85
CA CYS A 37 -8.28 -7.99 0.44
C CYS A 37 -9.35 -8.75 -0.35
N GLN A 38 -10.03 -8.04 -1.25
CA GLN A 38 -10.88 -8.65 -2.24
C GLN A 38 -10.31 -8.40 -3.62
N VAL A 39 -10.01 -9.48 -4.34
CA VAL A 39 -9.52 -9.46 -5.71
C VAL A 39 -10.66 -9.90 -6.62
N THR A 40 -10.94 -9.10 -7.64
CA THR A 40 -11.83 -9.50 -8.73
C THR A 40 -11.02 -9.57 -10.01
N ILE A 41 -11.03 -10.73 -10.65
CA ILE A 41 -10.40 -10.97 -11.94
C ILE A 41 -11.52 -11.13 -12.97
N CYS A 42 -11.45 -10.37 -14.05
CA CYS A 42 -12.34 -10.47 -15.20
C CYS A 42 -11.50 -10.77 -16.43
N HIS A 43 -11.93 -11.72 -17.25
CA HIS A 43 -11.37 -11.94 -18.57
C HIS A 43 -12.30 -11.33 -19.63
N GLU A 44 -11.74 -10.44 -20.45
CA GLU A 44 -12.42 -9.73 -21.53
C GLU A 44 -11.70 -9.99 -22.86
N ARG A 45 -12.31 -9.56 -23.99
CA ARG A 45 -11.70 -9.75 -25.32
C ARG A 45 -10.33 -9.08 -25.48
N SER A 46 -10.07 -8.00 -24.73
CA SER A 46 -8.84 -7.22 -24.77
C SER A 46 -7.77 -7.69 -23.77
N GLY A 47 -8.06 -8.73 -22.96
CA GLY A 47 -7.14 -9.29 -21.97
C GLY A 47 -7.77 -9.45 -20.59
N TYR A 48 -6.96 -9.33 -19.56
CA TYR A 48 -7.36 -9.48 -18.16
C TYR A 48 -7.53 -8.13 -17.50
N SER A 49 -8.59 -8.00 -16.71
CA SER A 49 -8.86 -6.86 -15.87
C SER A 49 -8.91 -7.29 -14.41
N VAL A 50 -8.03 -6.71 -13.60
CA VAL A 50 -7.88 -7.05 -12.18
C VAL A 50 -8.20 -5.84 -11.31
N LYS A 51 -9.12 -6.03 -10.37
CA LYS A 51 -9.49 -5.04 -9.36
C LYS A 51 -9.13 -5.55 -7.98
N LEU A 52 -8.36 -4.77 -7.24
CA LEU A 52 -8.02 -5.04 -5.85
C LEU A 52 -8.71 -4.03 -4.94
N LEU A 53 -9.48 -4.51 -3.98
CA LEU A 53 -10.09 -3.74 -2.91
C LEU A 53 -9.43 -4.13 -1.59
N VAL A 54 -8.81 -3.17 -0.91
CA VAL A 54 -8.25 -3.33 0.43
C VAL A 54 -9.15 -2.58 1.41
N SER A 55 -9.69 -3.30 2.39
CA SER A 55 -10.55 -2.74 3.43
C SER A 55 -9.98 -3.06 4.82
N GLY A 56 -9.89 -2.05 5.67
CA GLY A 56 -9.48 -2.16 7.06
C GLY A 56 -10.30 -1.21 7.94
N PRO A 57 -10.07 -1.19 9.26
CA PRO A 57 -10.95 -0.51 10.22
C PRO A 57 -11.24 0.96 9.92
N GLU A 58 -10.25 1.69 9.40
CA GLU A 58 -10.34 3.13 9.13
C GLU A 58 -10.05 3.44 7.66
N THR A 59 -10.11 2.45 6.76
CA THR A 59 -9.50 2.56 5.43
C THR A 59 -10.17 1.68 4.40
N LYS A 60 -10.56 2.28 3.28
CA LYS A 60 -10.98 1.55 2.09
C LYS A 60 -10.25 2.13 0.89
N MET A 61 -9.55 1.27 0.15
CA MET A 61 -8.74 1.66 -1.00
C MET A 61 -8.95 0.66 -2.12
N SER A 62 -8.99 1.15 -3.35
CA SER A 62 -9.13 0.30 -4.53
C SER A 62 -8.10 0.66 -5.59
N ALA A 63 -7.59 -0.37 -6.26
CA ALA A 63 -6.73 -0.24 -7.43
C ALA A 63 -7.28 -1.12 -8.56
N HIS A 64 -6.94 -0.74 -9.79
CA HIS A 64 -7.35 -1.44 -10.99
C HIS A 64 -6.21 -1.45 -12.00
N ALA A 65 -6.04 -2.57 -12.70
CA ALA A 65 -5.07 -2.74 -13.77
C ALA A 65 -5.62 -3.69 -14.82
N ASN A 66 -5.32 -3.39 -16.08
CA ASN A 66 -5.66 -4.22 -17.23
C ASN A 66 -4.37 -4.55 -17.96
N ASP A 67 -4.24 -5.79 -18.43
CA ASP A 67 -3.08 -6.27 -19.17
C ASP A 67 -3.49 -7.44 -20.07
N GLY A 68 -2.70 -7.72 -21.11
CA GLY A 68 -2.90 -8.91 -21.94
C GLY A 68 -2.56 -10.20 -21.21
N ASP A 69 -1.73 -10.12 -20.16
CA ASP A 69 -1.34 -11.24 -19.30
C ASP A 69 -1.87 -11.09 -17.87
N LEU A 70 -2.46 -12.16 -17.32
CA LEU A 70 -3.08 -12.15 -15.99
C LEU A 70 -2.08 -11.82 -14.89
N TYR A 71 -0.89 -12.43 -14.92
CA TYR A 71 0.13 -12.25 -13.89
C TYR A 71 0.64 -10.81 -13.89
N SER A 72 0.84 -10.24 -15.08
CA SER A 72 1.23 -8.84 -15.28
C SER A 72 0.16 -7.86 -14.77
N ALA A 73 -1.13 -8.15 -15.01
CA ALA A 73 -2.23 -7.36 -14.45
C ALA A 73 -2.26 -7.42 -12.90
N ILE A 74 -2.01 -8.60 -12.33
CA ILE A 74 -1.93 -8.80 -10.86
C ILE A 74 -0.77 -8.00 -10.26
N GLU A 75 0.43 -8.11 -10.83
CA GLU A 75 1.58 -7.37 -10.32
C GLU A 75 1.36 -5.85 -10.43
N SER A 76 0.81 -5.40 -11.56
CA SER A 76 0.48 -4.00 -11.80
C SER A 76 -0.51 -3.45 -10.78
N VAL A 77 -1.56 -4.19 -10.45
CA VAL A 77 -2.54 -3.73 -9.44
C VAL A 77 -1.92 -3.67 -8.04
N VAL A 78 -1.03 -4.61 -7.72
CA VAL A 78 -0.33 -4.67 -6.43
C VAL A 78 0.64 -3.48 -6.31
N ILE A 79 1.43 -3.18 -7.34
CA ILE A 79 2.34 -2.03 -7.35
C ILE A 79 1.55 -0.72 -7.14
N LYS A 80 0.43 -0.55 -7.85
CA LYS A 80 -0.46 0.61 -7.65
C LYS A 80 -0.92 0.69 -6.19
N MET A 81 -1.35 -0.43 -5.60
CA MET A 81 -1.79 -0.47 -4.21
C MET A 81 -0.65 -0.15 -3.22
N GLN A 82 0.56 -0.66 -3.47
CA GLN A 82 1.75 -0.33 -2.66
C GLN A 82 2.03 1.18 -2.67
N HIS A 83 2.00 1.81 -3.83
CA HIS A 83 2.18 3.26 -3.94
C HIS A 83 1.11 4.03 -3.17
N GLN A 84 -0.15 3.64 -3.28
CA GLN A 84 -1.22 4.30 -2.55
C GLN A 84 -1.07 4.13 -1.02
N LEU A 85 -0.76 2.92 -0.55
CA LEU A 85 -0.54 2.63 0.87
C LEU A 85 0.68 3.39 1.42
N SER A 86 1.78 3.44 0.66
CA SER A 86 2.99 4.19 1.02
C SER A 86 2.71 5.68 1.16
N ARG A 87 2.03 6.29 0.18
CA ARG A 87 1.60 7.70 0.24
C ARG A 87 0.76 7.98 1.48
N ARG A 88 -0.15 7.08 1.84
CA ARG A 88 -0.99 7.24 3.02
C ARG A 88 -0.19 7.12 4.32
N LYS A 89 0.72 6.15 4.42
CA LYS A 89 1.63 6.02 5.58
C LYS A 89 2.48 7.28 5.75
N GLY A 90 3.00 7.83 4.65
CA GLY A 90 3.74 9.10 4.64
C GLY A 90 2.89 10.28 5.14
N LYS A 91 1.65 10.42 4.65
CA LYS A 91 0.72 11.46 5.13
C LYS A 91 0.40 11.32 6.63
N VAL A 92 0.10 10.11 7.11
CA VAL A 92 -0.19 9.87 8.54
C VAL A 92 1.04 10.18 9.41
N GLN A 93 2.25 9.85 8.95
CA GLN A 93 3.49 10.23 9.66
C GLN A 93 3.72 11.75 9.67
N TYR A 94 3.40 12.44 8.57
CA TYR A 94 3.51 13.90 8.48
C TYR A 94 2.50 14.61 9.39
N HIS A 95 1.32 14.04 9.62
CA HIS A 95 0.35 14.59 10.58
C HIS A 95 0.74 14.32 12.04
N LYS A 96 1.55 13.30 12.33
CA LYS A 96 2.03 12.99 13.69
C LYS A 96 3.31 13.73 14.07
N ARG A 97 4.04 14.26 13.09
CA ARG A 97 5.17 15.16 13.34
C ARG A 97 4.67 16.58 13.08
N PRO A 98 4.59 17.46 14.08
CA PRO A 98 4.55 18.89 13.77
C PRO A 98 5.77 19.13 12.88
N ALA A 99 5.55 19.62 11.66
CA ALA A 99 6.65 20.12 10.87
C ALA A 99 7.22 21.27 11.69
N LEU A 100 8.36 21.05 12.37
CA LEU A 100 9.09 22.11 13.06
C LEU A 100 9.25 23.22 12.02
N SER A 101 8.66 24.38 12.31
CA SER A 101 8.84 25.55 11.46
C SER A 101 10.34 25.83 11.34
N ALA A 102 10.77 26.51 10.28
CA ALA A 102 12.20 26.86 10.12
C ALA A 102 12.75 27.52 11.40
N SER A 103 11.93 28.36 12.04
CA SER A 103 12.20 29.01 13.33
C SER A 103 12.46 27.99 14.45
N GLN A 104 11.64 26.94 14.57
CA GLN A 104 11.80 25.92 15.62
C GLN A 104 13.00 24.98 15.38
N LYS A 105 13.38 24.77 14.11
CA LYS A 105 14.61 24.05 13.76
C LYS A 105 15.85 24.88 14.13
N GLU A 106 15.85 26.18 13.83
CA GLU A 106 16.94 27.09 14.22
C GLU A 106 17.10 27.18 15.74
N GLU A 107 15.98 27.26 16.47
CA GLU A 107 15.99 27.35 17.93
C GLU A 107 16.51 26.06 18.59
N SER A 108 16.12 24.88 18.06
CA SER A 108 16.65 23.59 18.52
C SER A 108 18.15 23.44 18.22
N LEU A 109 18.60 23.93 17.06
CA LEU A 109 20.02 23.88 16.67
C LEU A 109 20.87 24.82 17.54
N ARG A 110 20.36 26.01 17.84
CA ARG A 110 20.99 26.98 18.75
C ARG A 110 21.19 26.38 20.13
N TYR A 111 20.14 25.78 20.71
CA TYR A 111 20.21 25.16 22.03
C TYR A 111 21.24 24.02 22.09
N ALA A 112 21.31 23.18 21.05
CA ALA A 112 22.30 22.10 20.97
C ALA A 112 23.75 22.60 20.88
N LEU A 113 23.99 23.68 20.13
CA LEU A 113 25.31 24.31 20.02
C LEU A 113 25.73 25.02 21.32
N GLU A 114 24.77 25.62 22.03
CA GLU A 114 25.02 26.27 23.32
C GLU A 114 25.37 25.25 24.42
N GLY A 115 24.74 24.08 24.40
CA GLY A 115 25.06 22.97 25.29
C GLY A 115 26.50 22.45 25.15
N LEU A 116 27.05 22.44 23.93
CA LEU A 116 28.44 22.06 23.66
C LEU A 116 29.46 23.10 24.16
N LYS A 117 29.07 24.38 24.24
CA LYS A 117 29.95 25.46 24.73
C LYS A 117 30.08 25.51 26.25
N LYS A 118 29.23 24.80 27.00
CA LYS A 118 29.27 24.79 28.48
C LYS A 118 30.09 23.66 29.09
N VAL A 119 30.73 22.82 28.26
CA VAL A 119 31.51 21.63 28.69
C VAL A 119 33.02 21.79 28.42
N GLY A 120 33.48 22.95 27.96
CA GLY A 120 34.90 23.30 27.82
C GLY A 120 35.26 24.46 28.74
#